data_AF-A0A538PE48-F1
#
_entry.id   AF-A0A538PE48-F1
#
_cell.length_a   1.000
_cell.length_b   1.000
_cell.length_c   1.000
_cell.angle_alpha   90.00
_cell.angle_beta   90.00
_cell.angle_gamma   90.00
#
_symmetry.space_group_name_H-M   'P 1'
#
loop_
_entity.id
_entity.type
_entity.pdbx_description
1 polymer ?
#
loop_
_entity_poly.entity_id
_entity_poly.type
_entity_poly.pdbx_seq_one_letter_code
_entity_poly.pdbx_strand_id
1 'polypeptide(L)'
;MQRAAGCSRVGRGRLVLLLLAVLSPWIGAVTGHAVLFYSTGNPNYNTNAPGGSLTNSGWQYEAFWGDFLGTPIAPNYFITASHIYVPPGTPLVFRGVSYTTITNYDDPASDLRIWRICGTFPVYAQIYTNTNEQGQSLVVIGRGTRRGTVVTTTNSLAVITNGWQWGTQDRVQRWGTNVVAAIVNGDGLLATGPIGEVLQANFDKNGGNDECHLSFADSGGAAFVRDASIWKLAGINLAVDGPYNTTNTNGDTNAFNAAIFDATGLYEKTVGGVWVPASGPGSFYATRVSAHVSWINSVINANDPAESPVLQSAPKPGGPYADEMTATVDGASKSITVGLPAESRFYRLRAWCLLTIETIRIQGGDLVLTYQ
;
A
#
# COMPACT_ATOMS: atom_id res chain seq x y z
N MET A 1 1.35 1.92 -54.66
CA MET A 1 1.47 0.80 -53.71
C MET A 1 1.38 1.35 -52.29
N GLN A 2 0.16 1.44 -51.74
CA GLN A 2 -0.08 1.77 -50.34
C GLN A 2 0.02 0.47 -49.54
N ARG A 3 0.94 0.39 -48.57
CA ARG A 3 0.92 -0.66 -47.54
C ARG A 3 0.19 -0.11 -46.33
N ALA A 4 -0.98 -0.69 -46.06
CA ALA A 4 -1.75 -0.46 -44.85
C ALA A 4 -0.97 -1.00 -43.63
N ALA A 5 -0.71 -0.12 -42.66
CA ALA A 5 -0.34 -0.54 -41.31
C ALA A 5 -1.62 -0.98 -40.60
N GLY A 6 -1.72 -2.28 -40.31
CA GLY A 6 -2.81 -2.84 -39.52
C GLY A 6 -2.71 -2.36 -38.08
N CYS A 7 -3.51 -1.35 -37.75
CA CYS A 7 -3.84 -1.00 -36.38
C CYS A 7 -4.75 -2.10 -35.83
N SER A 8 -4.23 -3.02 -35.01
CA SER A 8 -5.08 -3.94 -34.25
C SER A 8 -5.71 -3.18 -33.08
N ARG A 9 -6.80 -2.46 -33.37
CA ARG A 9 -7.78 -2.10 -32.34
C ARG A 9 -8.50 -3.38 -31.92
N VAL A 10 -7.97 -4.09 -30.92
CA VAL A 10 -8.78 -5.03 -30.16
C VAL A 10 -9.51 -4.20 -29.12
N GLY A 11 -10.79 -3.93 -29.36
CA GLY A 11 -11.70 -3.50 -28.31
C GLY A 11 -11.82 -4.63 -27.30
N ARG A 12 -10.97 -4.62 -26.27
CA ARG A 12 -11.18 -5.47 -25.09
C ARG A 12 -12.45 -4.98 -24.41
N GLY A 13 -13.47 -5.84 -24.29
CA GLY A 13 -14.56 -5.59 -23.35
C GLY A 13 -13.98 -5.36 -21.95
N ARG A 14 -14.66 -4.56 -21.11
CA ARG A 14 -14.16 -4.24 -19.76
C ARG A 14 -14.03 -5.52 -18.92
N LEU A 15 -12.79 -5.99 -18.75
CA LEU A 15 -12.42 -7.13 -17.91
C LEU A 15 -12.49 -6.73 -16.43
N VAL A 16 -12.71 -7.69 -15.53
CA VAL A 16 -12.66 -7.47 -14.08
C VAL A 16 -11.21 -7.35 -13.66
N LEU A 17 -10.92 -6.33 -12.86
CA LEU A 17 -9.76 -6.37 -11.99
C LEU A 17 -10.13 -6.97 -10.64
N LEU A 18 -9.28 -7.83 -10.12
CA LEU A 18 -9.40 -8.34 -8.77
C LEU A 18 -8.65 -7.42 -7.81
N LEU A 19 -9.37 -6.81 -6.87
CA LEU A 19 -8.76 -6.14 -5.72
C LEU A 19 -7.96 -7.15 -4.91
N LEU A 20 -6.75 -6.77 -4.53
CA LEU A 20 -5.83 -7.62 -3.79
C LEU A 20 -6.22 -7.77 -2.29
N ALA A 21 -7.43 -7.36 -1.89
CA ALA A 21 -7.97 -7.43 -0.52
C ALA A 21 -9.22 -8.33 -0.40
N VAL A 22 -9.02 -9.63 -0.20
CA VAL A 22 -10.00 -10.54 0.39
C VAL A 22 -9.64 -10.86 1.86
N LEU A 23 -10.49 -10.41 2.80
CA LEU A 23 -10.44 -10.78 4.22
C LEU A 23 -10.45 -12.32 4.39
N SER A 24 -9.53 -12.87 5.17
CA SER A 24 -9.62 -14.26 5.62
C SER A 24 -9.32 -14.38 7.12
N PRO A 25 -10.23 -14.96 7.93
CA PRO A 25 -9.91 -15.37 9.29
C PRO A 25 -9.35 -16.80 9.29
N TRP A 26 -8.40 -17.05 10.19
CA TRP A 26 -7.96 -18.34 10.76
C TRP A 26 -6.47 -18.70 10.60
N ILE A 27 -5.96 -19.13 11.76
CA ILE A 27 -4.58 -19.15 12.23
C ILE A 27 -3.90 -20.48 11.86
N GLY A 28 -2.72 -20.37 11.27
CA GLY A 28 -1.68 -21.39 11.27
C GLY A 28 -0.36 -20.68 10.95
N ALA A 29 0.51 -20.49 11.94
CA ALA A 29 1.79 -19.85 11.73
C ALA A 29 2.69 -20.77 10.89
N VAL A 30 2.86 -20.44 9.61
CA VAL A 30 3.87 -20.99 8.72
C VAL A 30 4.60 -19.85 8.03
N THR A 31 5.92 -19.80 8.19
CA THR A 31 6.83 -18.81 7.60
C THR A 31 6.91 -18.95 6.08
N GLY A 32 6.80 -17.85 5.32
CA GLY A 32 6.94 -17.86 3.86
C GLY A 32 6.99 -16.50 3.18
N HIS A 33 6.83 -16.45 1.85
CA HIS A 33 7.25 -15.34 0.99
C HIS A 33 6.36 -14.80 -0.23
N ALA A 34 5.87 -13.53 -0.22
CA ALA A 34 5.23 -12.62 -1.25
C ALA A 34 5.86 -12.32 -2.63
N VAL A 35 5.17 -11.60 -3.57
CA VAL A 35 5.56 -11.24 -4.97
C VAL A 35 5.89 -12.44 -5.86
N LEU A 36 5.22 -12.57 -7.01
CA LEU A 36 5.29 -13.76 -7.86
C LEU A 36 6.22 -13.55 -9.06
N PHE A 37 7.45 -14.06 -8.98
CA PHE A 37 8.41 -13.98 -10.08
C PHE A 37 8.00 -14.83 -11.27
N TYR A 38 8.56 -14.58 -12.45
CA TYR A 38 8.52 -15.50 -13.60
C TYR A 38 9.60 -16.59 -13.51
N SER A 39 10.82 -16.19 -13.16
CA SER A 39 12.02 -17.03 -13.25
C SER A 39 12.11 -18.12 -12.18
N THR A 40 11.50 -17.92 -11.00
CA THR A 40 11.70 -18.81 -9.85
C THR A 40 10.50 -18.90 -8.92
N GLY A 41 10.30 -20.09 -8.34
CA GLY A 41 9.39 -20.32 -7.22
C GLY A 41 10.10 -20.30 -5.87
N ASN A 42 11.39 -19.94 -5.82
CA ASN A 42 12.16 -19.87 -4.58
C ASN A 42 11.58 -18.78 -3.67
N PRO A 43 11.05 -19.14 -2.50
CA PRO A 43 10.39 -18.18 -1.65
C PRO A 43 11.42 -17.20 -1.02
N ASN A 44 12.70 -17.58 -0.91
CA ASN A 44 13.76 -16.68 -0.39
C ASN A 44 14.34 -15.70 -1.43
N TYR A 45 13.82 -15.67 -2.65
CA TYR A 45 14.32 -14.76 -3.68
C TYR A 45 13.98 -13.30 -3.33
N ASN A 46 14.86 -12.33 -3.58
CA ASN A 46 14.62 -10.89 -3.37
C ASN A 46 13.99 -10.46 -2.02
N THR A 47 14.35 -11.12 -0.92
CA THR A 47 13.89 -10.80 0.45
C THR A 47 14.78 -9.81 1.21
N ASN A 48 15.88 -9.40 0.59
CA ASN A 48 16.79 -8.38 1.12
C ASN A 48 16.73 -7.14 0.21
N ALA A 49 17.18 -6.00 0.73
CA ALA A 49 17.26 -4.77 -0.05
C ALA A 49 17.97 -5.00 -1.39
N PRO A 50 17.44 -4.48 -2.51
CA PRO A 50 18.10 -4.56 -3.80
C PRO A 50 19.49 -3.92 -3.76
N GLY A 51 20.46 -4.57 -4.42
CA GLY A 51 21.82 -4.06 -4.58
C GLY A 51 22.09 -3.53 -5.98
N GLY A 52 23.35 -3.19 -6.26
CA GLY A 52 23.80 -2.79 -7.61
C GLY A 52 23.06 -1.56 -8.14
N SER A 53 22.59 -1.63 -9.40
CA SER A 53 21.84 -0.55 -10.05
C SER A 53 20.46 -0.27 -9.43
N LEU A 54 19.95 -1.20 -8.62
CA LEU A 54 18.68 -1.08 -7.91
C LEU A 54 18.86 -0.60 -6.46
N THR A 55 20.09 -0.26 -6.05
CA THR A 55 20.33 0.29 -4.71
C THR A 55 19.42 1.51 -4.46
N ASN A 56 18.79 1.55 -3.28
CA ASN A 56 17.84 2.59 -2.88
C ASN A 56 16.58 2.70 -3.74
N SER A 57 16.16 1.63 -4.42
CA SER A 57 14.95 1.61 -5.26
C SER A 57 13.63 1.45 -4.50
N GLY A 58 13.54 2.00 -3.29
CA GLY A 58 12.29 2.09 -2.54
C GLY A 58 12.19 1.20 -1.31
N TRP A 59 12.98 0.10 -1.25
CA TRP A 59 12.98 -0.84 -0.12
C TRP A 59 13.12 -0.16 1.25
N GLN A 60 13.95 0.88 1.30
CA GLN A 60 14.26 1.63 2.52
C GLN A 60 13.10 2.49 3.05
N TYR A 61 12.01 2.61 2.29
CA TYR A 61 10.81 3.39 2.61
C TYR A 61 9.60 2.51 2.91
N GLU A 62 9.66 1.19 2.76
CA GLU A 62 8.48 0.37 3.03
C GLU A 62 8.31 0.11 4.52
N ALA A 63 7.07 0.26 5.00
CA ALA A 63 6.69 0.10 6.39
C ALA A 63 5.56 -0.93 6.52
N PHE A 64 5.59 -1.73 7.59
CA PHE A 64 4.64 -2.82 7.78
C PHE A 64 3.38 -2.29 8.48
N TRP A 65 2.23 -2.49 7.86
CA TRP A 65 0.94 -2.09 8.42
C TRP A 65 -0.03 -3.27 8.45
N GLY A 66 -0.07 -3.99 9.58
CA GLY A 66 -0.72 -5.29 9.64
C GLY A 66 -0.17 -6.25 8.57
N ASP A 67 -1.07 -6.73 7.72
CA ASP A 67 -0.75 -7.67 6.64
C ASP A 67 -0.22 -6.98 5.38
N PHE A 68 -0.32 -5.65 5.31
CA PHE A 68 -0.03 -4.85 4.14
C PHE A 68 1.21 -3.97 4.34
N LEU A 69 1.42 -3.08 3.36
CA LEU A 69 2.48 -2.09 3.35
C LEU A 69 1.92 -0.66 3.34
N GLY A 70 2.77 0.26 3.79
CA GLY A 70 2.59 1.69 3.62
C GLY A 70 3.94 2.36 3.41
N THR A 71 3.97 3.41 2.61
CA THR A 71 5.20 4.14 2.28
C THR A 71 5.18 5.53 2.90
N PRO A 72 6.09 5.90 3.83
CA PRO A 72 6.25 7.27 4.29
C PRO A 72 6.52 8.22 3.12
N ILE A 73 5.79 9.33 3.08
CA ILE A 73 5.89 10.36 2.03
C ILE A 73 6.14 11.77 2.59
N ALA A 74 6.04 11.92 3.91
CA ALA A 74 6.37 13.12 4.66
C ALA A 74 6.74 12.73 6.10
N PRO A 75 7.25 13.65 6.94
CA PRO A 75 7.67 13.33 8.31
C PRO A 75 6.61 12.59 9.13
N ASN A 76 5.32 12.89 8.96
CA ASN A 76 4.24 12.37 9.80
C ASN A 76 3.19 11.58 9.00
N TYR A 77 3.46 11.32 7.72
CA TYR A 77 2.46 10.78 6.81
C TYR A 77 3.02 9.63 5.97
N PHE A 78 2.23 8.58 5.83
CA PHE A 78 2.47 7.52 4.87
C PHE A 78 1.26 7.35 3.95
N ILE A 79 1.50 6.86 2.74
CA ILE A 79 0.48 6.56 1.74
C ILE A 79 0.33 5.05 1.57
N THR A 80 -0.88 4.61 1.29
CA THR A 80 -1.25 3.22 1.01
C THR A 80 -2.53 3.19 0.17
N ALA A 81 -3.07 2.00 -0.10
CA ALA A 81 -4.32 1.82 -0.83
C ALA A 81 -5.55 1.99 0.08
N SER A 82 -6.61 2.66 -0.40
CA SER A 82 -7.81 2.98 0.38
C SER A 82 -8.77 1.79 0.52
N HIS A 83 -8.75 0.85 -0.44
CA HIS A 83 -9.47 -0.41 -0.35
C HIS A 83 -8.95 -1.36 0.76
N ILE A 84 -7.80 -1.07 1.35
CA ILE A 84 -7.29 -1.81 2.50
C ILE A 84 -8.04 -1.38 3.75
N TYR A 85 -8.61 -2.37 4.45
CA TYR A 85 -9.12 -2.18 5.80
C TYR A 85 -8.11 -2.73 6.82
N VAL A 86 -7.55 -1.83 7.62
CA VAL A 86 -6.83 -2.16 8.85
C VAL A 86 -7.52 -1.41 9.99
N PRO A 87 -7.80 -2.06 11.13
CA PRO A 87 -8.47 -1.41 12.25
C PRO A 87 -7.75 -0.13 12.71
N PRO A 88 -8.48 0.97 12.99
CA PRO A 88 -7.89 2.19 13.54
C PRO A 88 -7.05 1.92 14.79
N GLY A 89 -5.95 2.66 14.95
CA GLY A 89 -5.00 2.48 16.05
C GLY A 89 -3.98 1.35 15.83
N THR A 90 -4.13 0.55 14.77
CA THR A 90 -3.08 -0.41 14.38
C THR A 90 -1.81 0.36 14.02
N PRO A 91 -0.68 0.08 14.69
CA PRO A 91 0.56 0.81 14.42
C PRO A 91 1.17 0.40 13.09
N LEU A 92 1.80 1.38 12.44
CA LEU A 92 2.73 1.18 11.34
C LEU A 92 4.13 0.91 11.92
N VAL A 93 4.76 -0.19 11.53
CA VAL A 93 6.14 -0.50 11.93
C VAL A 93 7.10 -0.12 10.81
N PHE A 94 7.89 0.92 11.03
CA PHE A 94 8.90 1.39 10.08
C PHE A 94 10.29 1.30 10.71
N ARG A 95 11.19 0.54 10.07
CA ARG A 95 12.58 0.32 10.55
C ARG A 95 12.66 -0.13 12.02
N GLY A 96 11.72 -0.99 12.43
CA GLY A 96 11.62 -1.50 13.80
C GLY A 96 11.01 -0.54 14.81
N VAL A 97 10.64 0.68 14.41
CA VAL A 97 9.94 1.66 15.25
C VAL A 97 8.44 1.61 14.95
N SER A 98 7.64 1.60 16.01
CA SER A 98 6.18 1.53 15.92
C SER A 98 5.57 2.92 15.99
N TYR A 99 4.76 3.29 14.99
CA TYR A 99 4.10 4.58 14.85
C TYR A 99 2.58 4.38 14.86
N THR A 100 1.89 4.91 15.87
CA THR A 100 0.43 4.78 15.97
C THR A 100 -0.25 5.60 14.88
N THR A 101 -1.21 5.01 14.18
CA THR A 101 -2.07 5.71 13.22
C THR A 101 -3.08 6.60 13.96
N ILE A 102 -3.24 7.85 13.52
CA ILE A 102 -4.14 8.84 14.14
C ILE A 102 -5.42 8.97 13.32
N THR A 103 -5.27 9.43 12.08
CA THR A 103 -6.37 9.70 11.16
C THR A 103 -5.93 9.42 9.73
N ASN A 104 -6.89 9.36 8.81
CA ASN A 104 -6.65 9.15 7.39
C ASN A 104 -7.42 10.15 6.52
N TYR A 105 -6.92 10.29 5.30
CA TYR A 105 -7.47 11.12 4.25
C TYR A 105 -7.55 10.25 3.00
N ASP A 106 -8.74 10.07 2.48
CA ASP A 106 -8.98 9.37 1.21
C ASP A 106 -8.94 10.36 0.05
N ASP A 107 -8.31 9.96 -1.04
CA ASP A 107 -8.40 10.70 -2.29
C ASP A 107 -9.79 10.44 -2.92
N PRO A 108 -10.61 11.47 -3.14
CA PRO A 108 -11.93 11.27 -3.75
C PRO A 108 -11.87 10.78 -5.21
N ALA A 109 -10.71 10.87 -5.86
CA ALA A 109 -10.54 10.54 -7.28
C ALA A 109 -9.77 9.23 -7.52
N SER A 110 -9.37 8.50 -6.47
CA SER A 110 -8.57 7.28 -6.62
C SER A 110 -8.66 6.33 -5.43
N ASP A 111 -7.94 5.21 -5.52
CA ASP A 111 -7.74 4.27 -4.42
C ASP A 111 -6.58 4.68 -3.48
N LEU A 112 -6.18 5.95 -3.43
CA LEU A 112 -5.13 6.39 -2.50
C LEU A 112 -5.69 6.78 -1.14
N ARG A 113 -4.99 6.38 -0.08
CA ARG A 113 -5.21 6.82 1.30
C ARG A 113 -3.91 7.29 1.91
N ILE A 114 -3.92 8.46 2.53
CA ILE A 114 -2.83 8.95 3.37
C ILE A 114 -3.23 8.80 4.84
N TRP A 115 -2.34 8.25 5.66
CA TRP A 115 -2.50 8.20 7.11
C TRP A 115 -1.52 9.15 7.78
N ARG A 116 -2.02 9.87 8.79
CA ARG A 116 -1.19 10.58 9.75
C ARG A 116 -0.79 9.63 10.87
N ILE A 117 0.48 9.69 11.28
CA ILE A 117 0.99 8.94 12.42
C ILE A 117 1.35 9.84 13.60
N CYS A 118 1.43 9.21 14.77
CA CYS A 118 2.09 9.78 15.92
C CYS A 118 3.61 9.59 15.81
N GLY A 119 4.35 10.69 15.68
CA GLY A 119 5.82 10.70 15.63
C GLY A 119 6.36 11.32 14.35
N THR A 120 7.62 11.00 14.05
CA THR A 120 8.29 11.46 12.83
C THR A 120 9.12 10.35 12.22
N PHE A 121 8.91 10.09 10.94
CA PHE A 121 9.76 9.22 10.14
C PHE A 121 11.12 9.88 9.91
N PRO A 122 12.22 9.15 10.11
CA PRO A 122 13.56 9.71 9.89
C PRO A 122 13.88 9.92 8.40
N VAL A 123 13.17 9.22 7.51
CA VAL A 123 13.26 9.35 6.06
C VAL A 123 11.91 9.01 5.43
N TYR A 124 11.67 9.51 4.22
CA TYR A 124 10.47 9.24 3.45
C TYR A 124 10.79 9.25 1.95
N ALA A 125 9.92 8.62 1.15
CA ALA A 125 10.05 8.53 -0.28
C ALA A 125 9.82 9.90 -0.95
N GLN A 126 10.57 10.17 -2.02
CA GLN A 126 10.26 11.29 -2.91
C GLN A 126 9.14 10.88 -3.87
N ILE A 127 8.19 11.78 -4.09
CA ILE A 127 7.09 11.57 -5.04
C ILE A 127 7.58 11.80 -6.47
N TYR A 128 7.21 10.90 -7.38
CA TYR A 128 7.39 11.11 -8.81
C TYR A 128 6.33 12.10 -9.33
N THR A 129 6.76 13.16 -10.00
CA THR A 129 5.88 14.28 -10.41
C THR A 129 5.81 14.49 -11.92
N ASN A 130 6.60 13.75 -12.71
CA ASN A 130 6.51 13.84 -14.16
C ASN A 130 5.39 12.94 -14.69
N THR A 131 5.15 12.95 -16.00
CA THR A 131 4.03 12.24 -16.64
C THR A 131 4.45 11.19 -17.67
N ASN A 132 5.73 10.85 -17.72
CA ASN A 132 6.37 9.97 -18.69
C ASN A 132 6.74 8.59 -18.13
N GLU A 133 5.94 8.04 -17.22
CA GLU A 133 6.15 6.72 -16.62
C GLU A 133 6.12 5.59 -17.65
N GLN A 134 5.30 5.71 -18.70
CA GLN A 134 5.19 4.70 -19.74
C GLN A 134 6.55 4.39 -20.38
N GLY A 135 6.90 3.11 -20.44
CA GLY A 135 8.17 2.60 -20.93
C GLY A 135 9.31 2.61 -19.90
N GLN A 136 9.12 3.20 -18.71
CA GLN A 136 10.13 3.15 -17.66
C GLN A 136 10.13 1.79 -16.97
N SER A 137 11.33 1.32 -16.61
CA SER A 137 11.48 0.23 -15.65
C SER A 137 11.00 0.68 -14.28
N LEU A 138 10.32 -0.22 -13.59
CA LEU A 138 9.86 -0.04 -12.23
C LEU A 138 10.45 -1.12 -11.33
N VAL A 139 10.65 -0.78 -10.06
CA VAL A 139 10.79 -1.74 -8.96
C VAL A 139 9.50 -1.71 -8.16
N VAL A 140 8.87 -2.86 -7.99
CA VAL A 140 7.64 -3.01 -7.21
C VAL A 140 7.91 -3.85 -5.96
N ILE A 141 7.31 -3.44 -4.85
CA ILE A 141 7.49 -4.07 -3.55
C ILE A 141 6.14 -4.54 -3.02
N GLY A 142 6.12 -5.70 -2.38
CA GLY A 142 4.89 -6.33 -1.92
C GLY A 142 5.10 -7.35 -0.81
N ARG A 143 4.01 -7.72 -0.13
CA ARG A 143 3.92 -8.65 1.01
C ARG A 143 2.80 -9.69 0.85
N GLY A 144 2.40 -9.96 -0.39
CA GLY A 144 1.40 -10.96 -0.74
C GLY A 144 1.79 -12.43 -0.60
N THR A 145 1.27 -13.26 -1.50
CA THR A 145 1.36 -14.73 -1.45
C THR A 145 2.61 -15.29 -2.13
N ARG A 146 2.93 -16.56 -1.84
CA ARG A 146 3.87 -17.36 -2.63
C ARG A 146 3.31 -17.73 -3.99
N ARG A 147 4.21 -18.17 -4.87
CA ARG A 147 3.83 -18.91 -6.07
C ARG A 147 3.10 -20.20 -5.68
N GLY A 148 1.88 -20.36 -6.16
CA GLY A 148 1.06 -21.55 -5.99
C GLY A 148 1.31 -22.60 -7.08
N THR A 149 0.33 -23.48 -7.26
CA THR A 149 0.39 -24.54 -8.26
C THR A 149 0.49 -23.99 -9.67
N VAL A 150 1.17 -24.72 -10.55
CA VAL A 150 1.24 -24.38 -11.97
C VAL A 150 -0.16 -24.38 -12.60
N VAL A 151 -0.46 -23.36 -13.41
CA VAL A 151 -1.66 -23.31 -14.23
C VAL A 151 -1.29 -23.81 -15.62
N THR A 152 -2.03 -24.79 -16.12
CA THR A 152 -1.81 -25.37 -17.45
C THR A 152 -3.12 -25.54 -18.20
N THR A 153 -3.10 -25.25 -19.49
CA THR A 153 -4.14 -25.62 -20.45
C THR A 153 -3.56 -26.65 -21.41
N THR A 154 -4.43 -27.44 -22.05
CA THR A 154 -4.01 -28.40 -23.07
C THR A 154 -4.72 -28.07 -24.36
N ASN A 155 -3.97 -27.94 -25.45
CA ASN A 155 -4.53 -27.91 -26.80
C ASN A 155 -4.19 -29.23 -27.52
N SER A 156 -4.62 -29.37 -28.77
CA SER A 156 -4.40 -30.59 -29.56
C SER A 156 -2.93 -30.91 -29.84
N LEU A 157 -1.99 -30.02 -29.53
CA LEU A 157 -0.57 -30.12 -29.87
C LEU A 157 0.35 -30.21 -28.65
N ALA A 158 -0.02 -29.62 -27.52
CA ALA A 158 0.82 -29.57 -26.32
C ALA A 158 0.04 -29.18 -25.05
N VAL A 159 0.66 -29.50 -23.91
CA VAL A 159 0.37 -28.83 -22.63
C VAL A 159 1.05 -27.47 -22.64
N ILE A 160 0.27 -26.42 -22.44
CA ILE A 160 0.74 -25.05 -22.28
C ILE A 160 0.85 -24.78 -20.79
N THR A 161 2.00 -24.25 -20.35
CA THR A 161 2.08 -23.61 -19.03
C THR A 161 1.62 -22.17 -19.17
N ASN A 162 0.61 -21.77 -18.40
CA ASN A 162 0.00 -20.44 -18.48
C ASN A 162 0.53 -19.48 -17.41
N GLY A 163 0.91 -20.03 -16.25
CA GLY A 163 1.26 -19.22 -15.08
C GLY A 163 1.22 -20.02 -13.79
N TRP A 164 0.95 -19.32 -12.70
CA TRP A 164 0.92 -19.89 -11.36
C TRP A 164 -0.23 -19.32 -10.55
N GLN A 165 -0.98 -20.18 -9.88
CA GLN A 165 -2.00 -19.74 -8.94
C GLN A 165 -1.38 -18.95 -7.80
N TRP A 166 -2.18 -18.12 -7.14
CA TRP A 166 -1.79 -17.56 -5.85
C TRP A 166 -1.66 -18.69 -4.82
N GLY A 167 -0.54 -18.70 -4.11
CA GLY A 167 -0.22 -19.70 -3.11
C GLY A 167 -0.64 -19.27 -1.70
N THR A 168 0.03 -19.86 -0.71
CA THR A 168 -0.16 -19.50 0.69
C THR A 168 0.29 -18.07 0.96
N GLN A 169 -0.45 -17.35 1.79
CA GLN A 169 -0.03 -16.06 2.37
C GLN A 169 1.09 -16.25 3.38
N ASP A 170 1.91 -15.21 3.52
CA ASP A 170 3.09 -15.29 4.37
C ASP A 170 3.72 -13.96 4.79
N ARG A 171 3.34 -12.87 4.13
CA ARG A 171 3.57 -11.51 4.59
C ARG A 171 5.04 -11.11 4.67
N VAL A 172 5.95 -11.76 3.94
CA VAL A 172 7.35 -11.31 3.88
C VAL A 172 7.54 -10.34 2.74
N GLN A 173 8.21 -9.22 2.98
CA GLN A 173 8.48 -8.23 1.95
C GLN A 173 9.40 -8.78 0.85
N ARG A 174 9.03 -8.56 -0.41
CA ARG A 174 9.84 -8.85 -1.59
C ARG A 174 9.77 -7.73 -2.60
N TRP A 175 10.76 -7.70 -3.48
CA TRP A 175 10.77 -6.79 -4.61
C TRP A 175 10.98 -7.55 -5.93
N GLY A 176 10.38 -7.04 -6.99
CA GLY A 176 10.66 -7.45 -8.35
C GLY A 176 10.69 -6.26 -9.29
N THR A 177 10.96 -6.51 -10.56
CA THR A 177 11.02 -5.49 -11.60
C THR A 177 9.91 -5.69 -12.61
N ASN A 178 9.50 -4.62 -13.27
CA ASN A 178 8.72 -4.70 -14.49
C ASN A 178 8.94 -3.43 -15.33
N VAL A 179 8.19 -3.26 -16.40
CA VAL A 179 8.11 -2.03 -17.19
C VAL A 179 6.68 -1.51 -17.13
N VAL A 180 6.52 -0.19 -17.02
CA VAL A 180 5.20 0.44 -17.16
C VAL A 180 4.78 0.33 -18.62
N ALA A 181 3.94 -0.65 -18.94
CA ALA A 181 3.49 -0.92 -20.30
C ALA A 181 2.57 0.19 -20.83
N ALA A 182 1.67 0.69 -19.96
CA ALA A 182 0.71 1.73 -20.28
C ALA A 182 0.28 2.51 -19.04
N ILE A 183 -0.28 3.69 -19.28
CA ILE A 183 -1.11 4.43 -18.33
C ILE A 183 -2.54 4.24 -18.81
N VAL A 184 -3.41 3.71 -17.96
CA VAL A 184 -4.79 3.41 -18.32
C VAL A 184 -5.76 4.05 -17.33
N ASN A 185 -6.97 4.35 -17.79
CA ASN A 185 -8.03 4.76 -16.89
C ASN A 185 -8.57 3.52 -16.17
N GLY A 186 -8.45 3.50 -14.85
CA GLY A 186 -8.94 2.46 -13.95
C GLY A 186 -10.45 2.49 -13.70
N ASP A 187 -11.14 3.55 -14.12
CA ASP A 187 -12.57 3.74 -13.86
C ASP A 187 -13.41 2.63 -14.49
N GLY A 188 -14.19 1.95 -13.64
CA GLY A 188 -15.03 0.83 -14.04
C GLY A 188 -14.24 -0.44 -14.39
N LEU A 189 -12.94 -0.51 -14.09
CA LEU A 189 -12.18 -1.76 -14.03
C LEU A 189 -12.45 -2.51 -12.72
N LEU A 190 -12.75 -1.77 -11.66
CA LEU A 190 -13.33 -2.26 -10.43
C LEU A 190 -14.83 -1.99 -10.42
N ALA A 191 -15.60 -2.88 -9.78
CA ALA A 191 -17.05 -2.75 -9.66
C ALA A 191 -17.50 -1.56 -8.78
N THR A 192 -16.55 -0.79 -8.23
CA THR A 192 -16.80 0.27 -7.24
C THR A 192 -15.92 1.49 -7.47
N GLY A 193 -16.53 2.68 -7.43
CA GLY A 193 -15.85 3.97 -7.31
C GLY A 193 -15.02 4.42 -8.53
N PRO A 194 -14.62 5.70 -8.56
CA PRO A 194 -13.54 6.16 -9.43
C PRO A 194 -12.21 5.58 -8.93
N ILE A 195 -11.37 5.13 -9.84
CA ILE A 195 -10.02 4.62 -9.57
C ILE A 195 -8.96 5.57 -10.13
N GLY A 196 -9.31 6.36 -11.15
CA GLY A 196 -8.40 7.29 -11.79
C GLY A 196 -7.36 6.59 -12.65
N GLU A 197 -6.26 7.27 -12.95
CA GLU A 197 -5.18 6.71 -13.76
C GLU A 197 -4.38 5.66 -12.98
N VAL A 198 -4.07 4.54 -13.63
CA VAL A 198 -3.24 3.47 -13.07
C VAL A 198 -2.08 3.14 -14.02
N LEU A 199 -0.94 2.79 -13.43
CA LEU A 199 0.21 2.23 -14.13
C LEU A 199 -0.04 0.74 -14.35
N GLN A 200 -0.06 0.32 -15.62
CA GLN A 200 -0.18 -1.09 -16.00
C GLN A 200 1.21 -1.68 -16.26
N ALA A 201 1.46 -2.86 -15.72
CA ALA A 201 2.63 -3.67 -16.02
C ALA A 201 2.21 -5.08 -16.44
N ASN A 202 2.81 -5.59 -17.53
CA ASN A 202 2.49 -6.90 -18.06
C ASN A 202 3.40 -7.96 -17.47
N PHE A 203 2.90 -9.18 -17.33
CA PHE A 203 3.70 -10.34 -16.96
C PHE A 203 3.93 -11.21 -18.18
N ASP A 204 4.86 -10.82 -19.04
CA ASP A 204 4.99 -11.33 -20.40
C ASP A 204 6.30 -12.07 -20.68
N LYS A 205 7.07 -12.35 -19.62
CA LYS A 205 8.36 -13.07 -19.66
C LYS A 205 9.49 -12.26 -20.29
N ASN A 206 9.26 -10.99 -20.61
CA ASN A 206 10.24 -10.10 -21.23
C ASN A 206 10.69 -8.97 -20.29
N GLY A 207 10.25 -8.97 -19.03
CA GLY A 207 10.60 -7.97 -18.01
C GLY A 207 11.95 -8.18 -17.33
N GLY A 208 12.70 -9.22 -17.71
CA GLY A 208 14.02 -9.55 -17.16
C GLY A 208 13.99 -10.61 -16.06
N ASN A 209 15.13 -10.84 -15.39
CA ASN A 209 15.30 -11.93 -14.42
C ASN A 209 14.39 -11.81 -13.18
N ASP A 210 14.09 -10.56 -12.80
CA ASP A 210 13.28 -10.23 -11.63
C ASP A 210 11.85 -9.84 -12.01
N GLU A 211 11.41 -10.14 -13.24
CA GLU A 211 10.04 -9.90 -13.66
C GLU A 211 9.05 -10.58 -12.72
N CYS A 212 8.09 -9.81 -12.24
CA CYS A 212 7.11 -10.29 -11.28
C CYS A 212 5.68 -9.84 -11.56
N HIS A 213 4.76 -10.50 -10.89
CA HIS A 213 3.35 -10.18 -10.77
C HIS A 213 2.96 -10.01 -9.30
N LEU A 214 1.88 -9.27 -9.05
CA LEU A 214 1.27 -9.11 -7.73
C LEU A 214 0.23 -10.18 -7.42
N SER A 215 -0.09 -10.30 -6.13
CA SER A 215 -1.05 -11.24 -5.56
C SER A 215 -1.75 -10.63 -4.34
N PHE A 216 -2.71 -11.36 -3.75
CA PHE A 216 -3.39 -10.93 -2.52
C PHE A 216 -2.37 -10.48 -1.45
N ALA A 217 -2.67 -9.37 -0.75
CA ALA A 217 -1.82 -8.70 0.25
C ALA A 217 -0.57 -7.98 -0.27
N ASP A 218 -0.36 -7.91 -1.59
CA ASP A 218 0.57 -6.93 -2.17
C ASP A 218 -0.02 -5.50 -2.21
N SER A 219 -1.32 -5.32 -1.91
CA SER A 219 -1.99 -4.01 -1.82
C SER A 219 -1.22 -3.04 -0.94
N GLY A 220 -1.16 -1.77 -1.36
CA GLY A 220 -0.53 -0.71 -0.58
C GLY A 220 0.99 -0.69 -0.63
N GLY A 221 1.63 -1.76 -1.13
CA GLY A 221 3.04 -1.73 -1.50
C GLY A 221 3.31 -0.77 -2.65
N ALA A 222 4.53 -0.27 -2.76
CA ALA A 222 4.88 0.77 -3.72
C ALA A 222 5.56 0.26 -4.98
N ALA A 223 5.33 0.99 -6.07
CA ALA A 223 6.09 0.93 -7.30
C ALA A 223 6.92 2.21 -7.44
N PHE A 224 8.23 2.03 -7.64
CA PHE A 224 9.20 3.10 -7.82
C PHE A 224 9.72 3.11 -9.25
N VAL A 225 9.85 4.30 -9.83
CA VAL A 225 10.53 4.52 -11.12
C VAL A 225 11.77 5.38 -10.90
N ARG A 226 12.72 5.30 -11.83
CA ARG A 226 13.99 6.03 -11.71
C ARG A 226 13.91 7.35 -12.46
N ASP A 227 13.93 8.45 -11.71
CA ASP A 227 14.04 9.81 -12.23
C ASP A 227 15.49 10.30 -12.07
N ALA A 228 16.19 10.44 -13.20
CA ALA A 228 17.64 10.65 -13.24
C ALA A 228 18.40 9.60 -12.39
N SER A 229 18.98 9.99 -11.25
CA SER A 229 19.72 9.11 -10.36
C SER A 229 18.92 8.61 -9.15
N ILE A 230 17.68 9.08 -8.96
CA ILE A 230 16.88 8.85 -7.75
C ILE A 230 15.65 8.01 -8.09
N TRP A 231 15.37 7.02 -7.27
CA TRP A 231 14.11 6.27 -7.33
C TRP A 231 13.02 7.04 -6.59
N LYS A 232 11.89 7.27 -7.27
CA LYS A 232 10.75 8.03 -6.76
C LYS A 232 9.48 7.19 -6.81
N LEU A 233 8.61 7.41 -5.84
CA LEU A 233 7.33 6.73 -5.71
C LEU A 233 6.41 7.14 -6.87
N ALA A 234 6.06 6.18 -7.72
CA ALA A 234 5.24 6.40 -8.92
C ALA A 234 3.88 5.71 -8.86
N GLY A 235 3.76 4.62 -8.09
CA GLY A 235 2.51 3.88 -7.97
C GLY A 235 2.31 3.25 -6.60
N ILE A 236 1.05 2.99 -6.25
CA ILE A 236 0.65 2.16 -5.11
C ILE A 236 -0.13 0.95 -5.62
N ASN A 237 0.31 -0.26 -5.26
CA ASN A 237 -0.25 -1.53 -5.71
C ASN A 237 -1.75 -1.61 -5.41
N LEU A 238 -2.53 -1.89 -6.46
CA LEU A 238 -3.98 -1.82 -6.44
C LEU A 238 -4.62 -3.17 -6.77
N ALA A 239 -4.36 -3.67 -7.98
CA ALA A 239 -5.13 -4.78 -8.54
C ALA A 239 -4.36 -5.59 -9.58
N VAL A 240 -4.98 -6.67 -10.02
CA VAL A 240 -4.51 -7.54 -11.10
C VAL A 240 -5.66 -7.95 -12.03
N ASP A 241 -5.31 -8.40 -13.22
CA ASP A 241 -6.23 -9.14 -14.08
C ASP A 241 -6.70 -10.44 -13.41
N GLY A 242 -7.89 -10.91 -13.79
CA GLY A 242 -8.56 -12.09 -13.22
C GLY A 242 -9.83 -11.75 -12.40
N PRO A 243 -10.47 -12.76 -11.78
CA PRO A 243 -10.06 -14.16 -11.70
C PRO A 243 -10.11 -14.87 -13.06
N TYR A 244 -9.46 -16.03 -13.14
CA TYR A 244 -9.41 -16.89 -14.32
C TYR A 244 -10.23 -18.18 -14.14
N ASN A 245 -10.55 -18.82 -15.25
CA ASN A 245 -11.18 -20.13 -15.29
C ASN A 245 -10.68 -20.95 -16.50
N THR A 246 -10.76 -22.28 -16.42
CA THR A 246 -10.52 -23.21 -17.54
C THR A 246 -11.78 -23.48 -18.37
N THR A 247 -12.96 -23.07 -17.87
CA THR A 247 -14.23 -23.16 -18.61
C THR A 247 -14.94 -21.80 -18.67
N ASN A 248 -15.87 -21.65 -19.60
CA ASN A 248 -16.76 -20.48 -19.71
C ASN A 248 -18.17 -20.72 -19.15
N THR A 249 -18.34 -21.75 -18.32
CA THR A 249 -19.67 -22.13 -17.83
C THR A 249 -20.18 -21.07 -16.86
N ASN A 250 -21.32 -20.44 -17.16
CA ASN A 250 -21.95 -19.49 -16.24
C ASN A 250 -22.35 -20.20 -14.94
N GLY A 251 -21.96 -19.64 -13.80
CA GLY A 251 -22.18 -20.25 -12.48
C GLY A 251 -21.07 -21.20 -12.02
N ASP A 252 -20.01 -21.39 -12.83
CA ASP A 252 -18.83 -22.14 -12.41
C ASP A 252 -18.12 -21.45 -11.24
N THR A 253 -18.00 -22.18 -10.13
CA THR A 253 -17.36 -21.72 -8.89
C THR A 253 -15.87 -22.09 -8.82
N ASN A 254 -15.32 -22.78 -9.83
CA ASN A 254 -13.91 -23.19 -9.88
C ASN A 254 -12.97 -22.09 -10.39
N ALA A 255 -13.40 -20.83 -10.31
CA ALA A 255 -12.55 -19.68 -10.59
C ALA A 255 -11.32 -19.70 -9.69
N PHE A 256 -10.18 -19.28 -10.22
CA PHE A 256 -8.92 -19.20 -9.48
C PHE A 256 -8.19 -17.89 -9.76
N ASN A 257 -7.38 -17.47 -8.78
CA ASN A 257 -6.53 -16.30 -8.90
C ASN A 257 -5.11 -16.75 -9.23
N ALA A 258 -4.48 -16.09 -10.19
CA ALA A 258 -3.18 -16.50 -10.70
C ALA A 258 -2.42 -15.33 -11.30
N ALA A 259 -1.09 -15.42 -11.25
CA ALA A 259 -0.21 -14.67 -12.13
C ALA A 259 -0.09 -15.43 -13.45
N ILE A 260 -0.69 -14.89 -14.51
CA ILE A 260 -0.77 -15.54 -15.83
C ILE A 260 0.13 -14.80 -16.80
N PHE A 261 1.06 -15.50 -17.43
CA PHE A 261 1.92 -14.95 -18.47
C PHE A 261 1.49 -15.32 -19.89
N ASP A 262 0.59 -16.29 -20.01
CA ASP A 262 -0.02 -16.71 -21.25
C ASP A 262 -1.43 -17.22 -20.94
N ALA A 263 -2.44 -16.40 -21.18
CA ALA A 263 -3.82 -16.74 -20.89
C ALA A 263 -4.48 -17.60 -21.98
N THR A 264 -3.71 -18.10 -22.97
CA THR A 264 -4.26 -18.89 -24.07
C THR A 264 -4.96 -20.16 -23.56
N GLY A 265 -6.24 -20.29 -23.92
CA GLY A 265 -7.09 -21.40 -23.49
C GLY A 265 -7.73 -21.21 -22.11
N LEU A 266 -7.51 -20.06 -21.45
CA LEU A 266 -8.22 -19.66 -20.24
C LEU A 266 -9.37 -18.71 -20.58
N TYR A 267 -10.21 -18.50 -19.57
CA TYR A 267 -11.26 -17.50 -19.56
C TYR A 267 -11.04 -16.53 -18.41
N GLU A 268 -11.44 -15.28 -18.61
CA GLU A 268 -11.40 -14.22 -17.61
C GLU A 268 -12.79 -13.64 -17.43
N LYS A 269 -13.08 -13.18 -16.21
CA LYS A 269 -14.41 -12.64 -15.89
C LYS A 269 -14.51 -11.19 -16.32
N THR A 270 -15.59 -10.83 -17.00
CA THR A 270 -15.95 -9.44 -17.30
C THR A 270 -16.69 -8.80 -16.13
N VAL A 271 -16.72 -7.47 -16.08
CA VAL A 271 -17.41 -6.72 -14.99
C VAL A 271 -18.90 -7.10 -14.90
N GLY A 272 -19.51 -7.50 -16.02
CA GLY A 272 -20.87 -8.04 -16.08
C GLY A 272 -21.02 -9.48 -15.58
N GLY A 273 -19.96 -10.09 -15.04
CA GLY A 273 -19.97 -11.44 -14.48
C GLY A 273 -19.85 -12.58 -15.50
N VAL A 274 -19.64 -12.26 -16.78
CA VAL A 274 -19.56 -13.24 -17.88
C VAL A 274 -18.11 -13.67 -18.11
N TRP A 275 -17.88 -14.98 -18.24
CA TRP A 275 -16.59 -15.55 -18.64
C TRP A 275 -16.34 -15.36 -20.13
N VAL A 276 -15.23 -14.72 -20.50
CA VAL A 276 -14.82 -14.49 -21.89
C VAL A 276 -13.45 -15.08 -22.15
N PRO A 277 -13.15 -15.57 -23.37
CA PRO A 277 -11.82 -16.09 -23.69
C PRO A 277 -10.74 -15.06 -23.38
N ALA A 278 -9.72 -15.48 -22.65
CA ALA A 278 -8.54 -14.69 -22.33
C ALA A 278 -7.39 -15.01 -23.30
N SER A 279 -6.48 -14.07 -23.50
CA SER A 279 -5.29 -14.27 -24.32
C SER A 279 -4.19 -13.26 -23.96
N GLY A 280 -2.94 -13.65 -24.22
CA GLY A 280 -1.78 -12.84 -23.88
C GLY A 280 -1.43 -12.85 -22.39
N PRO A 281 -0.50 -12.01 -21.95
CA PRO A 281 -0.12 -11.90 -20.55
C PRO A 281 -1.21 -11.20 -19.74
N GLY A 282 -1.35 -11.59 -18.48
CA GLY A 282 -2.05 -10.80 -17.48
C GLY A 282 -1.20 -9.61 -17.03
N SER A 283 -1.87 -8.66 -16.37
CA SER A 283 -1.26 -7.45 -15.86
C SER A 283 -1.51 -7.25 -14.37
N PHE A 284 -0.62 -6.49 -13.74
CA PHE A 284 -0.92 -5.81 -12.47
C PHE A 284 -0.99 -4.30 -12.66
N TYR A 285 -1.65 -3.66 -11.71
CA TYR A 285 -1.99 -2.24 -11.75
C TYR A 285 -1.62 -1.57 -10.43
N ALA A 286 -1.04 -0.38 -10.53
CA ALA A 286 -0.75 0.48 -9.40
C ALA A 286 -1.38 1.87 -9.61
N THR A 287 -2.07 2.40 -8.62
CA THR A 287 -2.66 3.74 -8.67
C THR A 287 -1.58 4.78 -8.91
N ARG A 288 -1.70 5.58 -9.97
CA ARG A 288 -0.63 6.46 -10.46
C ARG A 288 -0.48 7.68 -9.57
N VAL A 289 0.60 7.74 -8.80
CA VAL A 289 0.82 8.78 -7.78
C VAL A 289 0.95 10.19 -8.39
N SER A 290 1.60 10.33 -9.55
CA SER A 290 1.84 11.64 -10.18
C SER A 290 0.55 12.38 -10.56
N ALA A 291 -0.54 11.66 -10.84
CA ALA A 291 -1.86 12.22 -11.14
C ALA A 291 -2.52 12.89 -9.91
N HIS A 292 -2.03 12.57 -8.69
CA HIS A 292 -2.65 12.97 -7.43
C HIS A 292 -1.73 13.86 -6.57
N VAL A 293 -0.65 14.40 -7.15
CA VAL A 293 0.33 15.25 -6.44
C VAL A 293 -0.32 16.45 -5.76
N SER A 294 -1.31 17.09 -6.41
CA SER A 294 -2.03 18.23 -5.82
C SER A 294 -2.78 17.83 -4.55
N TRP A 295 -3.46 16.68 -4.57
CA TRP A 295 -4.15 16.15 -3.39
C TRP A 295 -3.15 15.74 -2.30
N ILE A 296 -2.09 15.00 -2.66
CA ILE A 296 -1.03 14.61 -1.72
C ILE A 296 -0.45 15.83 -1.01
N ASN A 297 -0.09 16.87 -1.77
CA ASN A 297 0.45 18.11 -1.23
C ASN A 297 -0.56 18.86 -0.35
N SER A 298 -1.85 18.81 -0.66
CA SER A 298 -2.88 19.40 0.20
C SER A 298 -2.96 18.73 1.57
N VAL A 299 -2.71 17.42 1.63
CA VAL A 299 -2.74 16.64 2.88
C VAL A 299 -1.44 16.82 3.67
N ILE A 300 -0.28 16.62 3.06
CA ILE A 300 1.00 16.63 3.79
C ILE A 300 1.46 18.03 4.19
N ASN A 301 0.98 19.08 3.51
CA ASN A 301 1.23 20.47 3.87
C ASN A 301 0.06 21.11 4.60
N ALA A 302 -1.03 20.38 4.85
CA ALA A 302 -1.99 20.82 5.85
C ALA A 302 -1.19 20.91 7.15
N ASN A 303 -1.02 22.14 7.67
CA ASN A 303 -0.43 22.38 8.98
C ASN A 303 -1.42 21.90 10.05
N ASP A 304 -1.78 20.62 10.04
CA ASP A 304 -2.60 20.05 11.10
C ASP A 304 -1.73 20.12 12.35
N PRO A 305 -2.09 20.97 13.33
CA PRO A 305 -1.32 21.03 14.56
C PRO A 305 -1.23 19.60 15.12
N ALA A 306 -0.09 19.27 15.73
CA ALA A 306 -0.08 18.14 16.65
C ALA A 306 -1.21 18.42 17.64
N GLU A 307 -2.16 17.48 17.78
CA GLU A 307 -3.26 17.71 18.71
C GLU A 307 -2.67 17.98 20.10
N SER A 308 -3.00 19.16 20.64
CA SER A 308 -2.51 19.60 21.95
C SER A 308 -2.92 18.58 23.01
N PRO A 309 -2.01 18.13 23.88
CA PRO A 309 -2.39 17.24 24.96
C PRO A 309 -3.42 17.89 25.89
N VAL A 310 -4.34 17.08 26.39
CA VAL A 310 -5.25 17.48 27.45
C VAL A 310 -4.64 17.04 28.78
N LEU A 311 -4.42 17.99 29.68
CA LEU A 311 -4.06 17.68 31.06
C LEU A 311 -5.29 17.10 31.76
N GLN A 312 -5.13 15.94 32.37
CA GLN A 312 -6.13 15.35 33.25
C GLN A 312 -5.58 15.24 34.65
N SER A 313 -6.44 15.37 35.66
CA SER A 313 -6.02 15.13 37.03
C SER A 313 -7.04 14.34 37.86
N ALA A 314 -6.57 13.80 38.99
CA ALA A 314 -7.32 12.98 39.93
C ALA A 314 -6.88 13.25 41.38
N PRO A 315 -7.77 13.03 42.37
CA PRO A 315 -7.41 13.14 43.79
C PRO A 315 -6.57 11.95 44.31
N LYS A 316 -6.49 10.84 43.56
CA LYS A 316 -5.71 9.64 43.92
C LYS A 316 -5.07 9.02 42.68
N PRO A 317 -3.98 8.24 42.82
CA PRO A 317 -3.26 7.67 41.67
C PRO A 317 -4.14 6.79 40.77
N GLY A 318 -5.11 6.09 41.35
CA GLY A 318 -6.03 5.21 40.62
C GLY A 318 -7.19 5.92 39.90
N GLY A 319 -7.25 7.26 39.90
CA GLY A 319 -8.35 8.01 39.30
C GLY A 319 -9.58 8.16 40.21
N PRO A 320 -10.75 8.55 39.69
CA PRO A 320 -11.00 8.86 38.28
C PRO A 320 -10.24 10.12 37.85
N TYR A 321 -9.74 10.11 36.62
CA TYR A 321 -9.11 11.27 36.00
C TYR A 321 -10.15 12.05 35.19
N ALA A 322 -10.12 13.38 35.31
CA ALA A 322 -10.96 14.29 34.55
C ALA A 322 -10.11 15.38 33.89
N ASP A 323 -10.60 15.94 32.78
CA ASP A 323 -9.93 17.04 32.06
C ASP A 323 -9.82 18.28 32.94
N GLU A 324 -8.63 18.88 32.98
CA GLU A 324 -8.38 20.17 33.63
C GLU A 324 -8.75 21.31 32.68
N MET A 325 -10.02 21.72 32.75
CA MET A 325 -10.61 22.69 31.81
C MET A 325 -9.95 24.09 31.86
N THR A 326 -9.21 24.41 32.92
CA THR A 326 -8.48 25.67 33.09
C THR A 326 -7.01 25.56 32.68
N ALA A 327 -6.54 24.38 32.28
CA ALA A 327 -5.18 24.19 31.83
C ALA A 327 -4.97 24.91 30.48
N THR A 328 -3.90 25.69 30.41
CA THR A 328 -3.45 26.36 29.19
C THR A 328 -2.27 25.58 28.62
N VAL A 329 -2.39 25.13 27.37
CA VAL A 329 -1.34 24.35 26.69
C VAL A 329 -0.58 25.27 25.74
N ASP A 330 0.74 25.32 25.90
CA ASP A 330 1.66 25.92 24.95
C ASP A 330 2.40 24.81 24.20
N GLY A 331 1.99 24.57 22.95
CA GLY A 331 2.59 23.56 22.09
C GLY A 331 4.00 23.90 21.61
N ALA A 332 4.39 25.18 21.58
CA ALA A 332 5.70 25.60 21.12
C ALA A 332 6.78 25.34 22.18
N SER A 333 6.47 25.63 23.45
CA SER A 333 7.36 25.35 24.58
C SER A 333 7.16 23.95 25.18
N LYS A 334 6.22 23.16 24.64
CA LYS A 334 5.75 21.89 25.21
C LYS A 334 5.48 21.99 26.71
N SER A 335 4.70 23.00 27.10
CA SER A 335 4.32 23.22 28.48
C SER A 335 2.81 23.30 28.67
N ILE A 336 2.36 22.95 29.88
CA ILE A 336 0.97 23.12 30.31
C ILE A 336 0.98 23.86 31.64
N THR A 337 0.22 24.94 31.72
CA THR A 337 0.05 25.74 32.93
C THR A 337 -1.36 25.56 33.46
N VAL A 338 -1.49 25.28 34.75
CA VAL A 338 -2.78 25.22 35.45
C VAL A 338 -2.62 25.88 36.81
N GLY A 339 -3.68 26.52 37.33
CA GLY A 339 -3.63 27.13 38.65
C GLY A 339 -3.19 26.13 39.72
N LEU A 340 -2.35 26.57 40.67
CA LEU A 340 -1.87 25.69 41.73
C LEU A 340 -3.07 25.15 42.54
N PRO A 341 -3.24 23.82 42.64
CA PRO A 341 -4.39 23.25 43.33
C PRO A 341 -4.27 23.47 44.84
N ALA A 342 -5.42 23.62 45.51
CA ALA A 342 -5.47 23.72 46.97
C ALA A 342 -5.07 22.40 47.68
N GLU A 343 -5.20 21.27 46.98
CA GLU A 343 -4.88 19.93 47.46
C GLU A 343 -3.93 19.21 46.51
N SER A 344 -3.24 18.17 46.98
CA SER A 344 -2.41 17.33 46.11
C SER A 344 -3.25 16.62 45.06
N ARG A 345 -2.78 16.66 43.80
CA ARG A 345 -3.44 16.06 42.64
C ARG A 345 -2.44 15.19 41.87
N PHE A 346 -2.94 14.15 41.22
CA PHE A 346 -2.19 13.30 40.32
C PHE A 346 -2.52 13.68 38.89
N TYR A 347 -1.50 13.88 38.05
CA TYR A 347 -1.67 14.36 36.68
C TYR A 347 -1.33 13.28 35.66
N ARG A 348 -2.00 13.31 34.52
CA ARG A 348 -1.62 12.57 33.31
C ARG A 348 -1.96 13.39 32.08
N LEU A 349 -1.34 13.05 30.95
CA LEU A 349 -1.69 13.63 29.66
C LEU A 349 -2.57 12.65 28.89
N ARG A 350 -3.69 13.16 28.37
CA ARG A 350 -4.44 12.48 27.32
C ARG A 350 -4.05 13.12 26.00
N ALA A 351 -3.47 12.32 25.10
CA ALA A 351 -3.11 12.73 23.76
C ALA A 351 -3.18 11.53 22.82
N TRP A 352 -3.21 11.80 21.52
CA TRP A 352 -3.12 10.77 20.47
C TRP A 352 -1.72 10.18 20.35
N CYS A 353 -0.74 10.87 20.91
CA CYS A 353 0.63 10.44 21.06
C CYS A 353 0.93 10.06 22.50
N LEU A 354 1.84 9.09 22.67
CA LEU A 354 2.44 8.86 23.98
C LEU A 354 3.26 10.10 24.33
N LEU A 355 2.95 10.71 25.48
CA LEU A 355 3.68 11.86 26.01
C LEU A 355 4.11 11.56 27.44
N THR A 356 5.26 12.09 27.82
CA THR A 356 5.76 11.97 29.18
C THR A 356 5.83 13.36 29.81
N ILE A 357 5.25 13.49 31.00
CA ILE A 357 5.48 14.68 31.84
C ILE A 357 6.91 14.56 32.39
N GLU A 358 7.79 15.47 32.01
CA GLU A 358 9.19 15.47 32.44
C GLU A 358 9.37 16.20 33.76
N THR A 359 8.73 17.36 33.89
CA THR A 359 8.84 18.19 35.08
C THR A 359 7.49 18.75 35.48
N ILE A 360 7.33 18.95 36.78
CA ILE A 360 6.21 19.66 37.38
C ILE A 360 6.83 20.65 38.37
N ARG A 361 6.58 21.94 38.17
CA ARG A 361 7.12 23.01 39.02
C ARG A 361 6.08 24.08 39.32
N ILE A 362 6.27 24.80 40.41
CA ILE A 362 5.44 25.96 40.76
C ILE A 362 6.14 27.21 40.22
N GLN A 363 5.41 28.04 39.49
CA GLN A 363 5.91 29.30 38.93
C GLN A 363 4.80 30.35 38.96
N GLY A 364 5.01 31.47 39.64
CA GLY A 364 4.05 32.58 39.64
C GLY A 364 2.68 32.30 40.27
N GLY A 365 2.56 31.25 41.09
CA GLY A 365 1.26 30.81 41.64
C GLY A 365 0.56 29.74 40.81
N ASP A 366 1.16 29.33 39.70
CA ASP A 366 0.66 28.26 38.84
C ASP A 366 1.55 27.02 38.91
N LEU A 367 0.97 25.88 38.56
CA LEU A 367 1.66 24.64 38.27
C LEU A 367 2.01 24.61 36.78
N VAL A 368 3.31 24.54 36.46
CA VAL A 368 3.82 24.42 35.10
C VAL A 368 4.38 23.01 34.92
N LEU A 369 3.79 22.27 33.99
CA LEU A 369 4.23 20.96 33.56
C LEU A 369 4.96 21.08 32.22
N THR A 370 6.12 20.45 32.07
CA THR A 370 6.75 20.27 30.75
C THR A 370 6.59 18.84 30.29
N TYR A 371 6.39 18.64 28.99
CA TYR A 371 6.21 17.32 28.40
C TYR A 371 7.08 17.14 27.16
N GLN A 372 7.31 15.88 26.78
CA GLN A 372 7.98 15.54 25.53
C GLN A 372 7.18 14.60 24.66
#